data_AF-A0A445JJB7-F1
#
_entry.id   AF-A0A445JJB7-F1
#
_cell.length_a   1.000
_cell.length_b   1.000
_cell.length_c   1.000
_cell.angle_alpha   90.00
_cell.angle_beta   90.00
_cell.angle_gamma   90.00
#
_symmetry.space_group_name_H-M   'P 1'
#
loop_
_entity.id
_entity.type
_entity.pdbx_description
1 polymer ?
#
loop_
_entity_poly.entity_id
_entity_poly.type
_entity_poly.pdbx_seq_one_letter_code
_entity_poly.pdbx_strand_id
1 'polypeptide(L)'
;MVSKGVDSVARRLSQPYLGFGVLMRLSLSRTATPREVRLPSLIVVVAETFMLKPLQFSCPCSFSLVHFQVEGDVVTPKSTEAWKGQDSSKWIDFSNVNGLIIDEGGQIDGSGSVWWNSCKVKCCLRPTALSIHNCNNLQLTGIRHLNSARNHISINNSNHNHIFNVNITAPLDSPNINGIDVSQSSYTLIQHSTIAIGKRH
;
A
#
# COMPACT_ATOMS: atom_id res chain seq x y z
N MET A 1 -17.92 -9.63 -11.16
CA MET A 1 -17.91 -8.20 -10.80
C MET A 1 -16.54 -7.87 -10.22
N VAL A 2 -15.57 -7.55 -11.07
CA VAL A 2 -14.24 -7.07 -10.69
C VAL A 2 -14.16 -5.67 -11.31
N SER A 3 -13.67 -4.67 -10.57
CA SER A 3 -13.45 -3.26 -11.00
C SER A 3 -14.48 -2.14 -10.69
N LYS A 4 -15.45 -2.28 -9.78
CA LYS A 4 -16.29 -1.10 -9.43
C LYS A 4 -15.58 0.02 -8.63
N GLY A 5 -14.27 -0.06 -8.35
CA GLY A 5 -13.61 0.89 -7.44
C GLY A 5 -12.23 1.44 -7.85
N VAL A 6 -11.59 0.96 -8.91
CA VAL A 6 -10.22 1.43 -9.25
C VAL A 6 -10.26 2.59 -10.25
N ASP A 7 -11.20 2.59 -11.20
CA ASP A 7 -11.24 3.59 -12.28
C ASP A 7 -11.77 4.98 -11.86
N SER A 8 -12.42 5.13 -10.70
CA SER A 8 -13.04 6.40 -10.28
C SER A 8 -12.22 7.20 -9.25
N VAL A 9 -11.10 6.68 -8.77
CA VAL A 9 -10.50 7.12 -7.49
C VAL A 9 -9.15 7.84 -7.65
N ALA A 10 -8.56 7.87 -8.85
CA ALA A 10 -7.21 8.38 -9.02
C ALA A 10 -7.05 9.41 -10.16
N ARG A 11 -6.19 10.41 -9.94
CA ARG A 11 -5.92 11.51 -10.89
C ARG A 11 -4.41 11.68 -11.07
N ARG A 12 -3.95 11.66 -12.32
CA ARG A 12 -2.57 12.01 -12.72
C ARG A 12 -2.37 13.53 -12.54
N LEU A 13 -1.21 13.97 -12.02
CA LEU A 13 -0.93 15.38 -11.72
C LEU A 13 -0.30 16.18 -12.89
N SER A 14 -0.37 15.68 -14.12
CA SER A 14 0.08 16.44 -15.31
C SER A 14 -0.82 16.19 -16.53
N GLN A 15 -1.55 17.25 -16.91
CA GLN A 15 -2.30 17.52 -18.15
C GLN A 15 -3.68 16.86 -18.39
N PRO A 16 -4.59 17.59 -19.08
CA PRO A 16 -5.99 17.20 -19.30
C PRO A 16 -6.12 16.37 -20.58
N TYR A 17 -7.11 15.46 -20.59
CA TYR A 17 -7.53 14.62 -21.71
C TYR A 17 -6.61 13.44 -22.07
N LEU A 18 -6.76 12.36 -21.29
CA LEU A 18 -7.09 11.00 -21.74
C LEU A 18 -7.08 10.11 -20.49
N GLY A 19 -8.16 9.33 -20.32
CA GLY A 19 -8.32 8.45 -19.16
C GLY A 19 -7.26 7.37 -19.08
N PHE A 20 -7.19 6.70 -17.92
CA PHE A 20 -6.26 5.64 -17.50
C PHE A 20 -4.98 6.14 -16.79
N GLY A 21 -5.06 6.18 -15.46
CA GLY A 21 -3.90 6.11 -14.57
C GLY A 21 -4.15 4.99 -13.56
N VAL A 22 -3.15 4.15 -13.32
CA VAL A 22 -3.22 2.70 -13.05
C VAL A 22 -3.40 1.89 -14.35
N LEU A 23 -2.31 1.30 -14.84
CA LEU A 23 -2.42 0.25 -15.85
C LEU A 23 -2.74 -1.05 -15.12
N MET A 24 -4.03 -1.32 -14.90
CA MET A 24 -4.50 -2.59 -14.37
C MET A 24 -4.41 -3.63 -15.48
N ARG A 25 -3.30 -4.40 -15.53
CA ARG A 25 -3.17 -5.52 -16.47
C ARG A 25 -3.74 -6.77 -15.80
N LEU A 26 -4.97 -7.10 -16.15
CA LEU A 26 -5.50 -8.45 -15.95
C LEU A 26 -4.86 -9.35 -17.01
N SER A 27 -3.83 -10.12 -16.63
CA SER A 27 -3.30 -11.17 -17.50
C SER A 27 -4.11 -12.44 -17.34
N LEU A 28 -5.05 -12.66 -18.26
CA LEU A 28 -5.76 -13.93 -18.43
C LEU A 28 -5.33 -14.52 -19.78
N SER A 29 -4.21 -15.22 -19.85
CA SER A 29 -3.77 -15.84 -21.11
C SER A 29 -4.58 -17.11 -21.41
N ARG A 30 -5.27 -17.14 -22.57
CA ARG A 30 -5.99 -18.31 -23.09
C ARG A 30 -5.15 -19.21 -24.01
N THR A 31 -3.84 -19.02 -24.08
CA THR A 31 -2.96 -19.84 -24.93
C THR A 31 -1.78 -20.33 -24.13
N ALA A 32 -1.89 -21.57 -23.65
CA ALA A 32 -0.84 -22.27 -22.92
C ALA A 32 -0.12 -23.24 -23.87
N THR A 33 1.19 -23.13 -23.95
CA THR A 33 2.04 -24.27 -24.32
C THR A 33 2.16 -25.20 -23.09
N PRO A 34 2.39 -26.52 -23.25
CA PRO A 34 2.10 -27.53 -22.22
C PRO A 34 3.01 -27.52 -20.97
N ARG A 35 3.84 -26.50 -20.74
CA ARG A 35 4.83 -26.47 -19.66
C ARG A 35 4.78 -25.28 -18.71
N GLU A 36 3.80 -24.38 -18.84
CA GLU A 36 3.70 -23.22 -17.96
C GLU A 36 2.29 -23.10 -17.37
N VAL A 37 2.11 -23.57 -16.13
CA VAL A 37 0.88 -23.34 -15.37
C VAL A 37 0.92 -21.88 -14.91
N ARG A 38 0.39 -20.97 -15.74
CA ARG A 38 0.24 -19.56 -15.37
C ARG A 38 -1.04 -19.37 -14.59
N LEU A 39 -0.91 -19.14 -13.28
CA LEU A 39 -2.01 -18.84 -12.39
C LEU A 39 -2.64 -17.47 -12.73
N PRO A 40 -3.96 -17.30 -12.57
CA PRO A 40 -4.59 -16.00 -12.75
C PRO A 40 -4.03 -15.03 -11.71
N SER A 41 -3.41 -13.96 -12.20
CA SER A 41 -2.78 -12.90 -11.41
C SER A 41 -3.37 -11.54 -11.76
N LEU A 42 -3.50 -10.70 -10.75
CA LEU A 42 -3.81 -9.29 -10.93
C LEU A 42 -2.50 -8.51 -10.79
N ILE A 43 -2.07 -7.85 -11.88
CA ILE A 43 -0.89 -6.99 -11.88
C ILE A 43 -1.36 -5.54 -11.92
N VAL A 44 -0.93 -4.77 -10.93
CA VAL A 44 -1.18 -3.33 -10.83
C VAL A 44 0.16 -2.63 -10.91
N VAL A 45 0.42 -1.89 -11.98
CA VAL A 45 1.69 -1.18 -12.19
C VAL A 45 1.52 0.31 -11.96
N VAL A 46 2.40 0.89 -11.14
CA VAL A 46 2.54 2.35 -10.97
C VAL A 46 3.95 2.76 -11.39
N ALA A 47 4.12 3.37 -12.56
CA ALA A 47 5.44 3.72 -13.12
C ALA A 47 5.78 5.22 -13.12
N GLU A 48 4.84 6.07 -12.68
CA GLU A 48 5.02 7.52 -12.56
C GLU A 48 4.57 7.99 -11.18
N THR A 49 4.66 9.29 -10.91
CA THR A 49 4.01 9.87 -9.73
C THR A 49 2.48 9.80 -9.86
N PHE A 50 1.87 9.08 -8.93
CA PHE A 50 0.46 8.76 -8.92
C PHE A 50 -0.19 9.17 -7.59
N MET A 51 -1.14 10.09 -7.68
CA MET A 51 -1.91 10.50 -6.50
C MET A 51 -3.07 9.54 -6.30
N LEU A 52 -3.02 8.80 -5.19
CA LEU A 52 -4.01 7.78 -4.85
C LEU A 52 -4.84 8.23 -3.66
N LYS A 53 -6.16 8.33 -3.82
CA LYS A 53 -7.09 8.51 -2.70
C LYS A 53 -7.18 7.22 -1.86
N PRO A 54 -7.79 7.26 -0.66
CA PRO A 54 -7.99 6.07 0.16
C PRO A 54 -8.67 4.96 -0.64
N LEU A 55 -8.09 3.77 -0.60
CA LEU A 55 -8.53 2.65 -1.40
C LEU A 55 -8.32 1.34 -0.64
N GLN A 56 -9.35 0.49 -0.71
CA GLN A 56 -9.30 -0.86 -0.19
C GLN A 56 -9.33 -1.87 -1.35
N PHE A 57 -8.32 -2.73 -1.38
CA PHE A 57 -8.26 -3.94 -2.16
C PHE A 57 -8.75 -5.10 -1.29
N SER A 58 -9.94 -5.59 -1.59
CA SER A 58 -10.49 -6.78 -0.96
C SER A 58 -10.84 -7.80 -2.03
N CYS A 59 -10.40 -9.05 -1.86
CA CYS A 59 -10.72 -10.13 -2.77
C CYS A 59 -11.31 -11.30 -1.99
N PRO A 60 -12.64 -11.52 -2.03
CA PRO A 60 -13.25 -12.76 -1.55
C PRO A 60 -12.98 -13.95 -2.49
N CYS A 61 -12.08 -13.80 -3.45
CA CYS A 61 -11.89 -14.65 -4.61
C CYS A 61 -10.60 -15.48 -4.50
N SER A 62 -10.66 -16.74 -4.95
CA SER A 62 -9.58 -17.75 -4.88
C SER A 62 -8.40 -17.51 -5.83
N PHE A 63 -8.00 -16.26 -6.07
CA PHE A 63 -6.74 -16.01 -6.76
C PHE A 63 -5.58 -16.45 -5.87
N SER A 64 -4.64 -17.18 -6.45
CA SER A 64 -3.47 -17.67 -5.75
C SER A 64 -2.38 -16.62 -5.60
N LEU A 65 -2.42 -15.53 -6.39
CA LEU A 65 -1.40 -14.49 -6.38
C LEU A 65 -1.96 -13.13 -6.83
N VAL A 66 -1.67 -12.08 -6.06
CA VAL A 66 -1.93 -10.68 -6.42
C VAL A 66 -0.61 -9.93 -6.38
N HIS A 67 -0.27 -9.21 -7.45
CA HIS A 67 1.01 -8.51 -7.59
C HIS A 67 0.78 -7.01 -7.78
N PHE A 68 1.14 -6.24 -6.76
CA PHE A 68 1.06 -4.78 -6.78
C PHE A 68 2.46 -4.20 -6.99
N GLN A 69 2.79 -3.93 -8.25
CA GLN A 69 4.09 -3.43 -8.70
C GLN A 69 4.16 -1.90 -8.56
N VAL A 70 5.08 -1.44 -7.73
CA VAL A 70 5.31 -0.01 -7.49
C VAL A 70 6.67 0.34 -8.08
N GLU A 71 6.68 0.82 -9.32
CA GLU A 71 7.89 1.25 -10.06
C GLU A 71 8.18 2.76 -9.87
N GLY A 72 7.15 3.57 -9.61
CA GLY A 72 7.17 5.02 -9.46
C GLY A 72 6.77 5.50 -8.06
N ASP A 73 6.26 6.73 -7.96
CA ASP A 73 5.87 7.33 -6.68
C ASP A 73 4.35 7.27 -6.48
N VAL A 74 3.88 6.69 -5.39
CA VAL A 74 2.50 6.77 -4.95
C VAL A 74 2.41 7.83 -3.86
N VAL A 75 1.57 8.85 -4.04
CA VAL A 75 1.43 9.97 -3.10
C VAL A 75 -0.01 10.14 -2.64
N THR A 76 -0.20 10.60 -1.41
CA THR A 76 -1.53 10.96 -0.91
C THR A 76 -2.05 12.28 -1.48
N PRO A 77 -3.36 12.53 -1.44
CA PRO A 77 -3.92 13.86 -1.61
C PRO A 77 -3.44 14.82 -0.51
N LYS A 78 -3.22 16.09 -0.88
CA LYS A 78 -2.71 17.14 0.03
C LYS A 78 -3.75 17.69 1.03
N SER A 79 -4.89 17.00 1.19
CA SER A 79 -5.97 17.42 2.10
C SER A 79 -6.67 16.22 2.72
N THR A 80 -6.99 16.32 4.01
CA THR A 80 -7.74 15.29 4.77
C THR A 80 -9.16 15.08 4.25
N GLU A 81 -9.72 16.05 3.50
CA GLU A 81 -11.04 15.93 2.88
C GLU A 81 -11.17 14.73 1.94
N ALA A 82 -10.05 14.23 1.39
CA ALA A 82 -10.07 13.04 0.54
C ALA A 82 -10.48 11.74 1.29
N TRP A 83 -10.45 11.74 2.62
CA TRP A 83 -10.91 10.63 3.47
C TRP A 83 -12.36 10.79 3.95
N LYS A 84 -13.05 11.88 3.59
CA LYS A 84 -14.44 12.11 4.00
C LYS A 84 -15.35 11.02 3.45
N GLY A 85 -16.08 10.35 4.36
CA GLY A 85 -16.95 9.22 4.01
C GLY A 85 -16.22 7.89 3.78
N GLN A 86 -14.93 7.81 4.13
CA GLN A 86 -14.10 6.59 4.08
C GLN A 86 -13.55 6.28 5.48
N ASP A 87 -12.90 5.13 5.63
CA ASP A 87 -12.14 4.82 6.84
C ASP A 87 -10.87 5.70 6.93
N SER A 88 -10.93 6.72 7.80
CA SER A 88 -9.81 7.66 8.04
C SER A 88 -8.56 7.03 8.67
N SER A 89 -8.64 5.78 9.13
CA SER A 89 -7.52 5.07 9.76
C SER A 89 -6.59 4.38 8.77
N LYS A 90 -6.94 4.33 7.48
CA LYS A 90 -6.18 3.62 6.43
C LYS A 90 -6.06 4.43 5.16
N TRP A 91 -4.98 4.22 4.41
CA TRP A 91 -4.81 4.78 3.07
C TRP A 91 -4.88 3.68 1.98
N ILE A 92 -3.86 2.83 1.89
CA ILE A 92 -3.86 1.66 1.00
C ILE A 92 -4.12 0.44 1.87
N ASP A 93 -5.30 -0.17 1.73
CA ASP A 93 -5.72 -1.31 2.55
C ASP A 93 -5.85 -2.58 1.70
N PHE A 94 -5.08 -3.61 2.02
CA PHE A 94 -5.28 -4.95 1.49
C PHE A 94 -5.95 -5.81 2.56
N SER A 95 -7.15 -6.32 2.24
CA SER A 95 -7.95 -7.13 3.16
C SER A 95 -8.34 -8.46 2.51
N ASN A 96 -8.04 -9.58 3.17
CA ASN A 96 -8.35 -10.92 2.68
C ASN A 96 -7.65 -11.29 1.36
N VAL A 97 -6.40 -10.87 1.18
CA VAL A 97 -5.61 -11.12 -0.03
C VAL A 97 -4.42 -12.01 0.29
N ASN A 98 -4.56 -13.33 0.11
CA ASN A 98 -3.46 -14.27 0.28
C ASN A 98 -2.51 -14.22 -0.93
N GLY A 99 -1.21 -14.46 -0.70
CA GLY A 99 -0.21 -14.46 -1.76
C GLY A 99 0.02 -13.08 -2.39
N LEU A 100 -0.12 -12.02 -1.59
CA LEU A 100 0.13 -10.65 -2.03
C LEU A 100 1.64 -10.42 -2.21
N ILE A 101 2.03 -9.92 -3.37
CA ILE A 101 3.38 -9.44 -3.69
C ILE A 101 3.33 -7.93 -3.88
N ILE A 102 4.25 -7.20 -3.25
CA ILE A 102 4.46 -5.77 -3.42
C ILE A 102 5.96 -5.51 -3.59
N ASP A 103 6.38 -4.97 -4.73
CA ASP A 103 7.79 -4.80 -5.10
C ASP A 103 8.01 -3.74 -6.22
N GLU A 104 9.14 -3.84 -6.93
CA GLU A 104 9.64 -2.94 -8.00
C GLU A 104 10.33 -1.63 -7.55
N GLY A 105 10.60 -1.45 -6.25
CA GLY A 105 11.55 -0.43 -5.77
C GLY A 105 11.06 1.03 -5.73
N GLY A 106 9.81 1.26 -6.11
CA GLY A 106 9.15 2.55 -6.07
C GLY A 106 8.88 3.04 -4.65
N GLN A 107 8.12 4.13 -4.55
CA GLN A 107 7.94 4.90 -3.33
C GLN A 107 6.46 5.04 -2.96
N ILE A 108 6.15 4.99 -1.67
CA ILE A 108 4.84 5.28 -1.09
C ILE A 108 5.01 6.42 -0.10
N ASP A 109 4.59 7.64 -0.47
CA ASP A 109 4.65 8.85 0.35
C ASP A 109 3.28 9.20 0.94
N GLY A 110 3.16 9.06 2.26
CA GLY A 110 1.95 9.36 3.01
C GLY A 110 1.63 10.85 3.15
N SER A 111 2.54 11.76 2.80
CA SER A 111 2.46 13.21 3.02
C SER A 111 1.91 13.57 4.41
N GLY A 112 2.44 12.92 5.44
CA GLY A 112 1.91 12.94 6.81
C GLY A 112 1.85 14.32 7.45
N SER A 113 2.60 15.30 6.95
CA SER A 113 2.58 16.69 7.44
C SER A 113 1.19 17.33 7.39
N VAL A 114 0.36 16.96 6.40
CA VAL A 114 -1.05 17.38 6.31
C VAL A 114 -1.84 16.95 7.57
N TRP A 115 -1.52 15.77 8.11
CA TRP A 115 -2.13 15.19 9.30
C TRP A 115 -1.48 15.65 10.60
N TRP A 116 -0.16 15.78 10.64
CA TRP A 116 0.57 16.21 11.83
C TRP A 116 0.25 17.66 12.22
N ASN A 117 0.04 18.53 11.22
CA ASN A 117 -0.34 19.92 11.45
C ASN A 117 -1.79 20.07 11.91
N SER A 118 -2.70 19.26 11.36
CA SER A 118 -4.13 19.32 11.65
C SER A 118 -4.50 18.61 12.96
N CYS A 119 -3.68 17.66 13.43
CA CYS A 119 -3.86 17.10 14.75
C CYS A 119 -2.56 16.85 15.54
N LYS A 120 -2.41 17.65 16.59
CA LYS A 120 -1.30 17.58 17.56
C LYS A 120 -1.57 16.64 18.75
N VAL A 121 -2.79 16.12 18.89
CA VAL A 121 -3.19 15.26 20.02
C VAL A 121 -2.99 13.79 19.65
N LYS A 122 -2.50 12.98 20.60
CA LYS A 122 -2.17 11.55 20.44
C LYS A 122 -3.36 10.69 19.96
N CYS A 123 -4.60 11.12 20.19
CA CYS A 123 -5.82 10.37 19.93
C CYS A 123 -6.46 10.62 18.55
N CYS A 124 -5.84 11.39 17.67
CA CYS A 124 -6.41 11.59 16.34
C CYS A 124 -6.25 10.37 15.43
N LEU A 125 -7.35 10.06 14.74
CA LEU A 125 -7.36 9.10 13.65
C LEU A 125 -6.51 9.68 12.51
N ARG A 126 -5.40 9.01 12.26
CA ARG A 126 -4.46 9.30 11.18
C ARG A 126 -4.27 8.02 10.38
N PRO A 127 -4.24 8.10 9.04
CA PRO A 127 -4.18 6.92 8.22
C PRO A 127 -2.83 6.21 8.36
N THR A 128 -2.89 4.88 8.49
CA THR A 128 -1.75 4.01 8.18
C THR A 128 -1.54 4.00 6.67
N ALA A 129 -0.30 4.17 6.21
CA ALA A 129 -0.02 4.27 4.78
C ALA A 129 -0.32 2.96 4.03
N LEU A 130 0.20 1.84 4.53
CA LEU A 130 -0.08 0.50 4.01
C LEU A 130 -0.63 -0.41 5.11
N SER A 131 -1.89 -0.83 4.96
CA SER A 131 -2.57 -1.74 5.88
C SER A 131 -2.74 -3.10 5.22
N ILE A 132 -2.25 -4.14 5.87
CA ILE A 132 -2.35 -5.54 5.44
C ILE A 132 -3.14 -6.29 6.51
N HIS A 133 -4.35 -6.74 6.17
CA HIS A 133 -5.26 -7.40 7.11
C HIS A 133 -5.73 -8.74 6.55
N ASN A 134 -5.58 -9.82 7.33
CA ASN A 134 -5.99 -11.16 6.93
C ASN A 134 -5.38 -11.61 5.58
N CYS A 135 -4.09 -11.33 5.37
CA CYS A 135 -3.36 -11.63 4.12
C CYS A 135 -2.19 -12.56 4.43
N ASN A 136 -2.35 -13.86 4.22
CA ASN A 136 -1.26 -14.82 4.44
C ASN A 136 -0.31 -14.87 3.24
N ASN A 137 0.95 -15.23 3.50
CA ASN A 137 2.00 -15.34 2.48
C ASN A 137 2.31 -14.00 1.78
N LEU A 138 2.35 -12.90 2.55
CA LEU A 138 2.79 -11.59 2.04
C LEU A 138 4.27 -11.63 1.65
N GLN A 139 4.61 -11.06 0.49
CA GLN A 139 5.96 -10.68 0.09
C GLN A 139 6.01 -9.19 -0.18
N LEU A 140 6.77 -8.45 0.63
CA LEU A 140 6.98 -7.01 0.47
C LEU A 140 8.47 -6.73 0.33
N THR A 141 8.90 -6.27 -0.84
CA THR A 141 10.33 -6.19 -1.19
C THR A 141 10.72 -4.85 -1.81
N GLY A 142 11.80 -4.24 -1.33
CA GLY A 142 12.47 -3.13 -2.03
C GLY A 142 11.76 -1.77 -2.00
N ILE A 143 10.56 -1.67 -1.43
CA ILE A 143 9.77 -0.44 -1.43
C ILE A 143 10.34 0.62 -0.48
N ARG A 144 10.23 1.89 -0.88
CA ARG A 144 10.47 3.06 -0.01
C ARG A 144 9.16 3.59 0.56
N HIS A 145 9.08 3.75 1.87
CA HIS A 145 7.95 4.36 2.56
C HIS A 145 8.37 5.69 3.18
N LEU A 146 7.68 6.77 2.81
CA LEU A 146 7.95 8.11 3.30
C LEU A 146 6.77 8.68 4.06
N ASN A 147 7.07 9.44 5.12
CA ASN A 147 6.18 10.40 5.74
C ASN A 147 4.76 9.87 6.04
N SER A 148 4.60 8.67 6.58
CA SER A 148 3.27 8.18 6.92
C SER A 148 2.63 9.02 8.03
N ALA A 149 1.33 9.28 7.93
CA ALA A 149 0.60 10.03 8.95
C ALA A 149 0.57 9.32 10.31
N ARG A 150 0.61 7.98 10.33
CA ARG A 150 0.66 7.12 11.53
C ARG A 150 1.67 5.97 11.34
N ASN A 151 1.21 4.75 11.10
CA ASN A 151 2.10 3.62 10.85
C ASN A 151 2.48 3.64 9.36
N HIS A 152 3.72 3.34 9.01
CA HIS A 152 4.07 3.18 7.60
C HIS A 152 3.46 1.89 7.06
N ILE A 153 3.68 0.79 7.78
CA ILE A 153 3.13 -0.53 7.45
C ILE A 153 2.46 -1.09 8.71
N SER A 154 1.23 -1.61 8.57
CA SER A 154 0.57 -2.41 9.59
C SER A 154 0.20 -3.77 9.02
N ILE A 155 0.61 -4.84 9.69
CA ILE A 155 0.33 -6.23 9.34
C ILE A 155 -0.47 -6.84 10.48
N ASN A 156 -1.71 -7.20 10.20
CA ASN A 156 -2.64 -7.74 11.19
C ASN A 156 -3.27 -9.05 10.71
N ASN A 157 -3.41 -10.01 11.62
CA ASN A 157 -4.05 -11.30 11.35
C ASN A 157 -3.48 -12.03 10.11
N SER A 158 -2.16 -11.97 9.88
CA SER A 158 -1.53 -12.39 8.64
C SER A 158 -0.34 -13.29 8.95
N ASN A 159 -0.21 -14.46 8.31
CA ASN A 159 0.84 -15.43 8.62
C ASN A 159 1.80 -15.66 7.45
N HIS A 160 3.05 -16.03 7.76
CA HIS A 160 4.10 -16.33 6.78
C HIS A 160 4.46 -15.13 5.90
N ASN A 161 4.71 -13.99 6.55
CA ASN A 161 5.00 -12.74 5.86
C ASN A 161 6.51 -12.54 5.74
N HIS A 162 6.97 -12.10 4.58
CA HIS A 162 8.36 -11.75 4.36
C HIS A 162 8.47 -10.30 3.90
N ILE A 163 9.18 -9.49 4.69
CA ILE A 163 9.44 -8.09 4.42
C ILE A 163 10.95 -7.93 4.29
N PHE A 164 11.40 -7.56 3.09
CA PHE A 164 12.81 -7.57 2.73
C PHE A 164 13.24 -6.26 2.08
N ASN A 165 14.37 -5.70 2.50
CA ASN A 165 14.97 -4.52 1.87
C ASN A 165 14.01 -3.33 1.75
N VAL A 166 13.19 -3.09 2.77
CA VAL A 166 12.29 -1.93 2.82
C VAL A 166 13.01 -0.76 3.48
N ASN A 167 12.84 0.43 2.93
CA ASN A 167 13.39 1.66 3.51
C ASN A 167 12.25 2.58 3.98
N ILE A 168 12.16 2.80 5.28
CA ILE A 168 11.13 3.63 5.91
C ILE A 168 11.76 4.89 6.47
N THR A 169 11.32 6.06 6.02
CA THR A 169 11.81 7.33 6.57
C THR A 169 10.70 8.34 6.84
N ALA A 170 10.89 9.14 7.88
CA ALA A 170 10.06 10.28 8.19
C ALA A 170 10.86 11.33 8.99
N PRO A 171 10.44 12.60 9.03
CA PRO A 171 11.12 13.65 9.79
C PRO A 171 11.27 13.28 11.26
N LEU A 172 12.36 13.72 11.89
CA LEU A 172 12.71 13.41 13.28
C LEU A 172 11.64 13.89 14.28
N ASP A 173 10.96 14.99 13.95
CA ASP A 173 9.92 15.65 14.73
C ASP A 173 8.50 15.15 14.42
N SER A 174 8.36 14.16 13.53
CA SER A 174 7.04 13.60 13.19
C SER A 174 6.41 12.87 14.40
N PRO A 175 5.15 13.17 14.74
CA PRO A 175 4.53 12.65 15.95
C PRO A 175 4.05 11.20 15.78
N ASN A 176 4.35 10.34 16.75
CA ASN A 176 3.67 9.04 16.95
C ASN A 176 3.52 8.22 15.65
N ILE A 177 4.65 7.96 15.00
CA ILE A 177 4.72 7.08 13.84
C ILE A 177 5.36 5.75 14.23
N ASN A 178 4.78 4.64 13.78
CA ASN A 178 5.46 3.35 13.81
C ASN A 178 6.03 3.07 12.41
N GLY A 179 7.17 2.36 12.35
CA GLY A 179 7.70 1.85 11.09
C GLY A 179 6.82 0.72 10.58
N ILE A 180 6.99 -0.46 11.18
CA ILE A 180 6.19 -1.66 10.89
C ILE A 180 5.52 -2.11 12.18
N ASP A 181 4.19 -2.19 12.17
CA ASP A 181 3.38 -2.67 13.28
C ASP A 181 2.83 -4.06 12.95
N VAL A 182 3.22 -5.08 13.70
CA VAL A 182 2.79 -6.47 13.48
C VAL A 182 1.95 -6.92 14.66
N SER A 183 0.72 -7.38 14.41
CA SER A 183 -0.21 -7.83 15.44
C SER A 183 -1.02 -9.05 15.01
N GLN A 184 -1.35 -9.93 15.95
CA GLN A 184 -2.14 -11.15 15.71
C GLN A 184 -1.62 -11.99 14.52
N SER A 185 -0.31 -11.98 14.29
CA SER A 185 0.34 -12.52 13.10
C SER A 185 1.48 -13.44 13.52
N SER A 186 1.72 -14.52 12.78
CA SER A 186 2.79 -15.49 13.07
C SER A 186 3.73 -15.65 11.87
N TYR A 187 4.97 -16.06 12.13
CA TYR A 187 5.98 -16.31 11.09
C TYR A 187 6.21 -15.10 10.17
N THR A 188 6.36 -13.90 10.78
CA THR A 188 6.72 -12.68 10.05
C THR A 188 8.23 -12.46 10.13
N LEU A 189 8.88 -12.46 8.98
CA LEU A 189 10.32 -12.23 8.84
C LEU A 189 10.56 -10.84 8.26
N ILE A 190 11.31 -10.00 8.98
CA ILE A 190 11.70 -8.66 8.55
C ILE A 190 13.23 -8.61 8.50
N GLN A 191 13.81 -8.40 7.31
CA GLN A 191 15.26 -8.48 7.12
C GLN A 191 15.77 -7.43 6.12
N HIS A 192 17.03 -7.01 6.29
CA HIS A 192 17.72 -6.04 5.41
C HIS A 192 17.00 -4.69 5.23
N SER A 193 16.12 -4.32 6.17
CA SER A 193 15.33 -3.10 6.11
C SER A 193 15.97 -1.97 6.92
N THR A 194 15.83 -0.74 6.43
CA THR A 194 16.24 0.49 7.13
C THR A 194 15.00 1.22 7.63
N ILE A 195 14.96 1.58 8.91
CA ILE A 195 13.83 2.32 9.51
C ILE A 195 14.40 3.52 10.26
N ALA A 196 14.18 4.71 9.72
CA ALA A 196 14.62 5.99 10.28
C ALA A 196 13.40 6.91 10.50
N ILE A 197 12.84 6.86 11.70
CA ILE A 197 11.58 7.55 12.04
C ILE A 197 11.75 8.45 13.27
N GLY A 198 10.84 9.42 13.42
CA GLY A 198 10.78 10.35 14.54
C GLY A 198 10.51 9.69 15.90
N LYS A 199 10.80 10.42 16.98
CA LYS A 199 10.66 9.91 18.35
C LYS A 199 9.20 9.84 18.79
N ARG A 200 8.88 8.81 19.57
CA ARG A 200 7.63 8.71 20.32
C ARG A 200 7.72 9.66 21.53
N HIS A 201 6.96 10.76 21.50
CA HIS A 201 6.73 11.63 22.67
C HIS A 201 5.53 11.16 23.50
#